data_AF-A0A9E3Y7A8-F1
#
_entry.id   AF-A0A9E3Y7A8-F1
#
_cell.length_a   1.000
_cell.length_b   1.000
_cell.length_c   1.000
_cell.angle_alpha   90.00
_cell.angle_beta   90.00
_cell.angle_gamma   90.00
#
_symmetry.space_group_name_H-M   'P 1'
#
loop_
_entity.id
_entity.type
_entity.pdbx_description
1 polymer ?
#
loop_
_entity_poly.entity_id
_entity_poly.type
_entity_poly.pdbx_seq_one_letter_code
_entity_poly.pdbx_strand_id
1 'polypeptide(L)'
;MLAEPGQGEAEPVFPLALYPLAYPTFGEEPLREPALRVTHSDGVTSTRLVVADITCADEVAGRTGTLRPTVRAAMEDRVAPLAVEVVARAWPEFDIIEQWVVVTNRGTGPVTLHRARGSSPALAGVDPHLTHWHGGWAAEW
;
A
#
# COMPACT_ATOMS: atom_id res chain seq x y z
N MET A 1 -48.48 -1.25 -1.20
CA MET A 1 -47.49 -0.35 -0.58
C MET A 1 -46.29 -1.19 -0.17
N LEU A 2 -45.29 -1.28 -1.04
CA LEU A 2 -43.92 -1.65 -0.70
C LEU A 2 -43.05 -0.77 -1.59
N ALA A 3 -42.23 0.07 -0.96
CA ALA A 3 -41.32 0.99 -1.62
C ALA A 3 -40.01 0.25 -1.91
N GLU A 4 -39.57 0.31 -3.16
CA GLU A 4 -38.22 -0.05 -3.57
C GLU A 4 -37.22 0.96 -2.96
N PRO A 5 -36.05 0.53 -2.45
CA PRO A 5 -34.92 1.44 -2.32
C PRO A 5 -33.87 1.09 -3.37
N GLY A 6 -33.87 1.85 -4.46
CA GLY A 6 -32.63 2.26 -5.09
C GLY A 6 -32.19 3.57 -4.44
N GLN A 7 -30.99 3.63 -3.89
CA GLN A 7 -30.24 4.87 -3.64
C GLN A 7 -28.78 4.51 -3.35
N GLY A 8 -27.89 5.13 -4.12
CA GLY A 8 -26.48 4.78 -4.24
C GLY A 8 -25.74 4.71 -2.92
N GLU A 9 -24.79 3.78 -2.86
CA GLU A 9 -23.76 3.73 -1.84
C GLU A 9 -23.12 5.12 -1.74
N ALA A 10 -23.39 5.82 -0.64
CA ALA A 10 -22.79 7.12 -0.41
C ALA A 10 -21.28 6.92 -0.33
N GLU A 11 -20.53 7.43 -1.30
CA GLU A 11 -19.08 7.55 -1.15
C GLU A 11 -18.81 8.26 0.18
N PRO A 12 -17.96 7.71 1.05
CA PRO A 12 -17.62 8.39 2.29
C PRO A 12 -16.96 9.73 1.95
N VAL A 13 -17.69 10.83 2.19
CA VAL A 13 -17.19 12.21 2.05
C VAL A 13 -16.31 12.55 3.25
N PHE A 14 -15.19 11.83 3.38
CA PHE A 14 -14.12 12.23 4.28
C PHE A 14 -13.01 12.86 3.43
N PRO A 15 -12.46 14.03 3.79
CA PRO A 15 -11.43 14.66 2.99
C PRO A 15 -10.25 13.71 2.84
N LEU A 16 -9.93 13.28 1.61
CA LEU A 16 -8.78 12.41 1.33
C LEU A 16 -7.47 12.97 1.88
N ALA A 17 -7.37 14.30 2.01
CA ALA A 17 -6.23 15.00 2.63
C ALA A 17 -6.02 14.68 4.12
N LEU A 18 -7.03 14.14 4.80
CA LEU A 18 -6.94 13.69 6.19
C LEU A 18 -6.60 12.20 6.30
N TYR A 19 -6.60 11.46 5.19
CA TYR A 19 -6.10 10.09 5.19
C TYR A 19 -4.57 10.11 5.20
N PRO A 20 -3.93 9.35 6.10
CA PRO A 20 -2.51 9.11 6.02
C PRO A 20 -2.18 8.41 4.69
N LEU A 21 -1.01 8.72 4.12
CA LEU A 21 -0.56 8.12 2.88
C LEU A 21 -0.60 6.59 2.99
N ALA A 22 -1.17 5.94 1.98
CA ALA A 22 -1.21 4.48 1.89
C ALA A 22 0.21 3.86 1.88
N TYR A 23 1.19 4.61 1.36
CA TYR A 23 2.58 4.19 1.31
C TYR A 23 3.54 5.37 1.58
N PRO A 24 3.80 5.70 2.85
CA PRO A 24 4.59 6.87 3.21
C PRO A 24 6.07 6.70 2.83
N THR A 25 6.65 7.77 2.32
CA THR A 25 8.04 7.84 1.88
C THR A 25 8.86 8.72 2.82
N PHE A 26 10.18 8.53 2.84
CA PHE A 26 11.06 9.43 3.58
C PHE A 26 10.99 10.85 3.01
N GLY A 27 10.65 11.83 3.84
CA GLY A 27 10.60 13.25 3.50
C GLY A 27 9.22 13.80 3.12
N GLU A 28 8.16 12.98 3.14
CA GLU A 28 6.78 13.41 2.84
C GLU A 28 5.89 13.48 4.09
N GLU A 29 5.92 12.45 4.94
CA GLU A 29 5.21 12.43 6.22
C GLU A 29 6.18 12.43 7.41
N PRO A 30 6.41 13.58 8.08
CA PRO A 30 7.41 13.69 9.14
C PRO A 30 7.11 12.87 10.40
N LEU A 31 5.83 12.60 10.66
CA LEU A 31 5.36 11.95 11.89
C LEU A 31 5.17 10.43 11.76
N ARG A 32 5.34 9.88 10.55
CA ARG A 32 5.20 8.45 10.30
C ARG A 32 6.53 7.85 9.89
N GLU A 33 6.78 6.65 10.38
CA GLU A 33 7.91 5.87 9.90
C GLU A 33 7.72 5.55 8.41
N PRO A 34 8.70 5.85 7.53
CA PRO A 34 8.52 5.64 6.11
C PRO A 34 8.48 4.14 5.79
N ALA A 35 7.58 3.77 4.89
CA ALA A 35 7.48 2.46 4.27
C ALA A 35 8.54 2.27 3.18
N LEU A 36 8.91 3.36 2.50
CA LEU A 36 9.96 3.41 1.48
C LEU A 36 11.05 4.43 1.86
N ARG A 37 12.31 3.98 1.85
CA ARG A 37 13.48 4.86 2.00
C ARG A 37 14.53 4.50 0.95
N VAL A 38 14.83 5.47 0.09
CA VAL A 38 15.77 5.33 -1.02
C VAL A 38 16.79 6.47 -0.95
N THR A 39 18.04 6.17 -1.27
CA THR A 39 19.00 7.21 -1.73
C THR A 39 19.08 7.10 -3.24
N HIS A 40 18.65 8.16 -3.92
CA HIS A 40 18.68 8.25 -5.38
C HIS A 40 20.12 8.40 -5.89
N SER A 41 20.30 8.24 -7.20
CA SER A 41 21.62 8.26 -7.84
C SER A 41 22.38 9.58 -7.70
N ASP A 42 21.67 10.67 -7.49
CA ASP A 42 22.21 12.01 -7.23
C ASP A 42 22.50 12.28 -5.74
N GLY A 43 22.25 11.30 -4.87
CA GLY A 43 22.43 11.40 -3.42
C GLY A 43 21.23 11.95 -2.66
N VAL A 44 20.15 12.38 -3.34
CA VAL A 44 18.93 12.84 -2.69
C VAL A 44 18.25 11.67 -1.97
N THR A 45 17.75 11.92 -0.76
CA THR A 45 17.12 10.88 0.08
C THR A 45 15.60 11.00 0.17
N SER A 46 15.04 12.14 -0.25
CA SER A 46 13.60 12.34 -0.28
C SER A 46 12.99 11.63 -1.49
N THR A 47 11.87 10.96 -1.27
CA THR A 47 11.03 10.43 -2.34
C THR A 47 9.65 11.07 -2.19
N ARG A 48 9.02 11.49 -3.29
CA ARG A 48 7.65 12.05 -3.29
C ARG A 48 6.87 11.42 -4.43
N LEU A 49 5.98 10.50 -4.08
CA LEU A 49 5.24 9.71 -5.05
C LEU A 49 3.96 10.43 -5.47
N VAL A 50 3.60 10.31 -6.74
CA VAL A 50 2.30 10.74 -7.28
C VAL A 50 1.69 9.57 -8.00
N VAL A 51 0.40 9.32 -7.80
CA VAL A 51 -0.35 8.33 -8.55
C VAL A 51 -0.37 8.73 -10.01
N ALA A 52 0.20 7.88 -10.85
CA ALA A 52 0.19 8.01 -12.30
C ALA A 52 -0.96 7.23 -12.93
N ASP A 53 -1.31 6.07 -12.37
CA ASP A 53 -2.37 5.22 -12.88
C ASP A 53 -2.95 4.30 -11.79
N ILE A 54 -4.21 3.89 -11.97
CA ILE A 54 -4.88 2.89 -11.14
C ILE A 54 -5.53 1.86 -12.06
N THR A 55 -5.14 0.60 -11.90
CA THR A 55 -5.73 -0.52 -12.63
C THR A 55 -6.42 -1.48 -11.69
N CYS A 56 -7.59 -1.97 -12.12
CA CYS A 56 -8.34 -3.02 -11.45
C CYS A 56 -8.37 -4.25 -12.36
N ALA A 57 -8.04 -5.40 -11.80
CA ALA A 57 -8.08 -6.67 -12.50
C ALA A 57 -8.83 -7.69 -11.65
N ASP A 58 -9.76 -8.38 -12.29
CA ASP A 58 -10.51 -9.46 -11.69
C ASP A 58 -9.90 -10.78 -12.15
N GLU A 59 -9.21 -11.47 -11.23
CA GLU A 59 -8.69 -12.80 -11.50
C GLU A 59 -9.64 -13.84 -10.93
N VAL A 60 -10.10 -14.76 -11.77
CA VAL A 60 -10.75 -15.98 -11.30
C VAL A 60 -9.65 -17.01 -11.06
N ALA A 61 -9.35 -17.29 -9.79
CA ALA A 61 -8.27 -18.19 -9.42
C ALA A 61 -8.73 -19.30 -8.47
N GLY A 62 -8.13 -20.48 -8.63
CA GLY A 62 -8.43 -21.66 -7.82
C GLY A 62 -9.58 -22.53 -8.36
N ARG A 63 -9.75 -23.71 -7.76
CA ARG A 63 -10.77 -24.70 -8.17
C ARG A 63 -12.22 -24.26 -7.90
N THR A 64 -12.41 -23.26 -7.04
CA THR A 64 -13.71 -22.76 -6.59
C THR A 64 -14.31 -21.71 -7.52
N GLY A 65 -13.53 -21.14 -8.44
CA GLY A 65 -14.00 -20.09 -9.34
C GLY A 65 -14.32 -18.76 -8.63
N THR A 66 -13.75 -18.53 -7.44
CA THR A 66 -13.98 -17.30 -6.67
C THR A 66 -13.27 -16.11 -7.33
N LEU A 67 -13.97 -14.99 -7.44
CA LEU A 67 -13.43 -13.73 -7.94
C LEU A 67 -12.41 -13.16 -6.94
N ARG A 68 -11.22 -12.78 -7.43
CA ARG A 68 -10.16 -12.15 -6.64
C ARG A 68 -9.80 -10.79 -7.23
N PRO A 69 -10.51 -9.72 -6.82
CA PRO A 69 -10.22 -8.40 -7.31
C PRO A 69 -8.83 -7.96 -6.84
N THR A 70 -8.06 -7.41 -7.78
CA THR A 70 -6.72 -6.87 -7.56
C THR A 70 -6.72 -5.41 -8.00
N VAL A 71 -6.28 -4.51 -7.12
CA VAL A 71 -6.07 -3.08 -7.42
C VAL A 71 -4.59 -2.79 -7.40
N ARG A 72 -4.10 -2.08 -8.41
CA ARG A 72 -2.71 -1.64 -8.54
C ARG A 72 -2.69 -0.14 -8.74
N ALA A 73 -2.08 0.55 -7.79
CA ALA A 73 -1.76 1.97 -7.89
C ALA A 73 -0.31 2.13 -8.37
N ALA A 74 -0.12 2.53 -9.63
CA ALA A 74 1.17 2.88 -10.17
C ALA A 74 1.50 4.33 -9.80
N MET A 75 2.66 4.54 -9.21
CA MET A 75 3.12 5.84 -8.75
C MET A 75 4.53 6.12 -9.25
N GLU A 76 4.84 7.41 -9.41
CA GLU A 76 6.15 7.87 -9.85
C GLU A 76 6.67 8.95 -8.90
N ASP A 77 7.98 8.94 -8.67
CA ASP A 77 8.61 10.06 -7.98
C ASP A 77 8.56 11.32 -8.85
N ARG A 78 8.24 12.47 -8.26
CA ARG A 78 8.09 13.74 -8.99
C ARG A 78 9.37 14.24 -9.67
N VAL A 79 10.54 13.76 -9.24
CA VAL A 79 11.84 14.28 -9.68
C VAL A 79 12.76 13.15 -10.14
N ALA A 80 12.93 12.12 -9.31
CA ALA A 80 13.81 11.01 -9.61
C ALA A 80 13.13 10.00 -10.55
N PRO A 81 13.87 9.29 -11.41
CA PRO A 81 13.33 8.26 -12.29
C PRO A 81 13.03 6.96 -11.51
N LEU A 82 12.17 7.03 -10.50
CA LEU A 82 11.76 5.92 -9.65
C LEU A 82 10.26 5.69 -9.80
N ALA A 83 9.85 4.46 -10.06
CA ALA A 83 8.45 4.05 -10.09
C ALA A 83 8.16 3.06 -8.95
N VAL A 84 6.97 3.18 -8.38
CA VAL A 84 6.50 2.36 -7.27
C VAL A 84 5.08 1.91 -7.56
N GLU A 85 4.82 0.62 -7.45
CA GLU A 85 3.47 0.07 -7.56
C GLU A 85 3.07 -0.49 -6.20
N VAL A 86 1.95 -0.02 -5.65
CA VAL A 86 1.31 -0.65 -4.48
C VAL A 86 0.16 -1.49 -5.01
N VAL A 87 0.20 -2.78 -4.72
CA VAL A 87 -0.79 -3.73 -5.22
C VAL A 87 -1.48 -4.40 -4.06
N ALA A 88 -2.81 -4.40 -4.08
CA ALA A 88 -3.65 -5.06 -3.10
C ALA A 88 -4.56 -6.07 -3.81
N ARG A 89 -4.71 -7.25 -3.22
CA ARG A 89 -5.57 -8.32 -3.72
C ARG A 89 -6.47 -8.81 -2.60
N ALA A 90 -7.76 -8.91 -2.88
CA ALA A 90 -8.70 -9.51 -1.94
C ALA A 90 -8.83 -11.02 -2.17
N TRP A 91 -8.98 -11.74 -1.07
CA TRP A 91 -9.31 -13.16 -1.00
C TRP A 91 -10.60 -13.30 -0.17
N PRO A 92 -11.78 -13.05 -0.78
CA PRO A 92 -13.04 -12.93 -0.02
C PRO A 92 -13.42 -14.20 0.72
N GLU A 93 -13.07 -15.37 0.19
CA GLU A 93 -13.35 -16.66 0.83
C GLU A 93 -12.56 -16.90 2.13
N PHE A 94 -11.56 -16.07 2.43
CA PHE A 94 -10.69 -16.19 3.61
C PHE A 94 -10.65 -14.93 4.47
N ASP A 95 -11.41 -13.88 4.13
CA ASP A 95 -11.34 -12.56 4.77
C ASP A 95 -9.90 -11.97 4.79
N ILE A 96 -9.14 -12.18 3.70
CA ILE A 96 -7.74 -11.75 3.59
C ILE A 96 -7.59 -10.64 2.54
N ILE A 97 -6.74 -9.66 2.87
CA ILE A 97 -6.15 -8.73 1.91
C ILE A 97 -4.65 -9.01 1.85
N GLU A 98 -4.17 -9.35 0.67
CA GLU A 98 -2.75 -9.47 0.36
C GLU A 98 -2.25 -8.15 -0.23
N GLN A 99 -1.09 -7.68 0.23
CA GLN A 99 -0.46 -6.48 -0.31
C GLN A 99 1.02 -6.72 -0.60
N TRP A 100 1.50 -6.22 -1.72
CA TRP A 100 2.92 -6.14 -2.04
C TRP A 100 3.27 -4.85 -2.77
N VAL A 101 4.57 -4.59 -2.88
CA VAL A 101 5.10 -3.38 -3.50
C VAL A 101 6.18 -3.74 -4.50
N VAL A 102 6.13 -3.12 -5.67
CA VAL A 102 7.16 -3.21 -6.70
C VAL A 102 7.86 -1.87 -6.79
N VAL A 103 9.19 -1.84 -6.60
CA VAL A 103 10.01 -0.63 -6.73
C VAL A 103 10.93 -0.81 -7.94
N THR A 104 10.83 0.10 -8.90
CA THR A 104 11.59 0.05 -10.16
C THR A 104 12.43 1.31 -10.31
N ASN A 105 13.75 1.15 -10.37
CA ASN A 105 14.65 2.21 -10.82
C ASN A 105 14.63 2.28 -12.35
N ARG A 106 14.12 3.39 -12.90
CA ARG A 106 14.10 3.67 -14.34
C ARG A 106 15.26 4.58 -14.78
N GLY A 107 16.09 5.01 -13.83
CA GLY A 107 17.29 5.80 -14.10
C GLY A 107 18.46 4.95 -14.58
N THR A 108 19.50 5.63 -15.06
CA THR A 108 20.76 5.01 -15.49
C THR A 108 21.75 4.82 -14.34
N GLY A 109 21.60 5.59 -13.26
CA GLY A 109 22.44 5.50 -12.08
C GLY A 109 21.92 4.51 -11.04
N PRO A 110 22.79 3.94 -10.19
CA PRO A 110 22.37 3.08 -9.10
C PRO A 110 21.61 3.86 -8.03
N VAL A 111 20.69 3.19 -7.34
CA VAL A 111 19.99 3.70 -6.16
C VAL A 111 20.23 2.75 -4.98
N THR A 112 20.19 3.26 -3.76
CA THR A 112 20.27 2.43 -2.55
C THR A 112 18.89 2.32 -1.92
N LEU A 113 18.35 1.11 -1.85
CA LEU A 113 17.10 0.83 -1.14
C LEU A 113 17.41 0.49 0.33
N HIS A 114 17.15 1.44 1.23
CA HIS A 114 17.35 1.25 2.68
C HIS A 114 16.17 0.54 3.33
N ARG A 115 14.96 0.69 2.74
CA ARG A 115 13.73 0.09 3.23
C ARG A 115 12.68 0.00 2.12
N ALA A 116 12.01 -1.15 2.04
CA ALA A 116 10.74 -1.34 1.35
C ALA A 116 9.85 -2.26 2.20
N ARG A 117 8.80 -1.71 2.81
CA ARG A 117 7.81 -2.52 3.56
C ARG A 117 6.73 -3.03 2.60
N GLY A 118 6.21 -4.23 2.83
CA GLY A 118 5.08 -4.75 2.05
C GLY A 118 3.79 -3.93 2.26
N SER A 119 3.64 -3.33 3.44
CA SER A 119 2.53 -2.45 3.80
C SER A 119 2.91 -1.46 4.92
N SER A 120 2.09 -0.42 5.07
CA SER A 120 2.18 0.53 6.18
C SER A 120 0.77 1.09 6.48
N PRO A 121 -0.16 0.23 6.93
CA PRO A 121 -1.51 0.68 7.24
C PRO A 121 -1.48 1.65 8.42
N ALA A 122 -2.31 2.68 8.35
CA ALA A 122 -2.64 3.48 9.52
C ALA A 122 -3.94 2.96 10.12
N LEU A 123 -3.85 2.45 11.34
CA LEU A 123 -5.00 1.91 12.07
C LEU A 123 -5.41 2.95 13.11
N ALA A 124 -6.62 3.50 12.96
CA ALA A 124 -7.20 4.39 13.95
C ALA A 124 -7.90 3.58 15.05
N GLY A 125 -7.73 3.98 16.30
CA GLY A 125 -8.36 3.33 17.45
C GLY A 125 -8.05 4.10 18.74
N VAL A 126 -8.95 4.02 19.71
CA VAL A 126 -8.79 4.71 21.01
C VAL A 126 -7.82 4.01 21.96
N ASP A 127 -7.58 2.71 21.75
CA ASP A 127 -6.70 1.88 22.58
C ASP A 127 -6.15 0.70 21.75
N PRO A 128 -5.13 0.95 20.88
CA PRO A 128 -4.61 -0.08 20.01
C PRO A 128 -3.77 -1.12 20.80
N HIS A 129 -4.06 -2.41 20.57
CA HIS A 129 -3.27 -3.51 21.12
C HIS A 129 -2.41 -4.16 20.04
N LEU A 130 -1.14 -4.43 20.36
CA LEU A 130 -0.22 -5.18 19.49
C LEU A 130 0.12 -6.51 20.15
N THR A 131 -0.36 -7.60 19.57
CA THR A 131 0.15 -8.94 19.85
C THR A 131 1.28 -9.23 18.86
N HIS A 132 2.46 -9.56 19.38
CA HIS A 132 3.53 -10.13 18.58
C HIS A 132 4.04 -11.39 19.27
N TRP A 133 4.49 -12.36 18.48
CA TRP A 133 5.20 -13.50 19.01
C TRP A 133 6.67 -13.12 19.17
N HIS A 134 7.32 -13.62 20.23
CA HIS A 134 8.76 -13.54 20.40
C HIS A 134 9.28 -14.96 20.68
N GLY A 135 10.56 -15.19 20.47
CA GLY A 135 11.13 -16.51 20.69
C GLY A 135 12.64 -16.51 20.58
N GLY A 136 13.23 -17.66 20.86
CA GLY A 136 14.64 -17.94 20.68
C GLY A 136 14.84 -19.21 19.86
N TRP A 137 16.10 -19.56 19.62
CA TRP A 137 16.42 -20.86 19.05
C TRP A 137 15.87 -21.98 19.95
N ALA A 138 15.13 -22.93 19.37
CA ALA A 138 14.42 -24.00 20.08
C ALA A 138 13.43 -23.51 21.16
N ALA A 139 12.96 -22.27 21.01
CA ALA A 139 11.94 -21.62 21.82
C ALA A 139 11.10 -20.70 20.92
N GLU A 140 10.65 -21.25 19.79
CA GLU A 140 9.78 -20.54 18.86
C GLU A 140 8.39 -20.33 19.47
N TRP A 141 7.99 -19.06 19.52
CA TRP A 141 6.63 -18.54 19.73
C TRP A 141 5.82 -19.22 20.85
#